data_AF-A0A560PXR5-F1
#
_entry.id   AF-A0A560PXR5-F1
#
_cell.length_a   1.000
_cell.length_b   1.000
_cell.length_c   1.000
_cell.angle_alpha   90.00
_cell.angle_beta   90.00
_cell.angle_gamma   90.00
#
_symmetry.space_group_name_H-M   'P 1'
#
loop_
_entity.id
_entity.type
_entity.pdbx_description
1 polymer ?
#
loop_
_entity_poly.entity_id
_entity_poly.type
_entity_poly.pdbx_seq_one_letter_code
_entity_poly.pdbx_strand_id
1 'polypeptide(L)'
;MTIRRTSLQETLADNIGARAQRTGDYATSIAGLSLFRRDAPAPPAICMIEPSIVLVTQGAKQLWLGGEAYGYDASRFLITSLDLPAQFSREYGRLFGTPPKRDIAALRGQGHLT
;
A
#
# COMPACT_ATOMS: atom_id res chain seq x y z
N MET A 1 -30.09 -21.49 -15.73
CA MET A 1 -28.66 -21.39 -16.11
C MET A 1 -28.22 -19.94 -15.86
N THR A 2 -27.66 -19.66 -14.68
CA THR A 2 -27.33 -18.29 -14.27
C THR A 2 -25.92 -17.95 -14.75
N ILE A 3 -25.81 -17.06 -15.73
CA ILE A 3 -24.52 -16.52 -16.18
C ILE A 3 -23.99 -15.64 -15.03
N ARG A 4 -22.95 -16.11 -14.32
CA ARG A 4 -22.23 -15.26 -13.36
C ARG A 4 -21.53 -14.15 -14.14
N ARG A 5 -21.99 -12.90 -13.97
CA ARG A 5 -21.28 -11.71 -14.47
C ARG A 5 -20.14 -11.42 -13.51
N THR A 6 -18.93 -11.86 -13.83
CA THR A 6 -17.73 -11.54 -13.06
C THR A 6 -17.57 -10.03 -13.00
N SER A 7 -17.33 -9.48 -11.81
CA SER A 7 -17.06 -8.06 -11.65
C SER A 7 -15.76 -7.67 -12.36
N LEU A 8 -15.63 -6.39 -12.74
CA LEU A 8 -14.39 -5.87 -13.32
C LEU A 8 -13.20 -6.10 -12.37
N GLN A 9 -13.45 -6.01 -11.08
CA GLN A 9 -12.45 -6.19 -10.04
C GLN A 9 -11.93 -7.63 -9.94
N GLU A 10 -12.84 -8.62 -9.97
CA GLU A 10 -12.46 -10.03 -10.04
C GLU A 10 -11.67 -10.32 -11.32
N THR A 11 -12.12 -9.79 -12.46
CA THR A 11 -11.39 -9.92 -13.73
C THR A 11 -9.98 -9.32 -13.66
N LEU A 12 -9.82 -8.16 -13.02
CA LEU A 12 -8.51 -7.54 -12.82
C LEU A 12 -7.63 -8.37 -11.87
N ALA A 13 -8.20 -8.87 -10.78
CA ALA A 13 -7.49 -9.70 -9.82
C ALA A 13 -6.95 -10.98 -10.48
N ASP A 14 -7.78 -11.68 -11.26
CA ASP A 14 -7.38 -12.90 -11.97
C ASP A 14 -6.26 -12.62 -12.97
N ASN A 15 -6.39 -11.55 -13.77
CA ASN A 15 -5.37 -11.17 -14.74
C ASN A 15 -4.03 -10.79 -14.10
N ILE A 16 -4.06 -10.09 -12.96
CA ILE A 16 -2.85 -9.75 -12.20
C ILE A 16 -2.27 -11.02 -11.57
N GLY A 17 -3.09 -11.88 -10.98
CA GLY A 17 -2.66 -13.13 -10.34
C GLY A 17 -1.97 -14.09 -11.30
N ALA A 18 -2.41 -14.15 -12.56
CA ALA A 18 -1.76 -14.93 -13.60
C ALA A 18 -0.32 -14.48 -13.91
N ARG A 19 0.00 -13.19 -13.68
CA ARG A 19 1.32 -12.57 -13.96
C ARG A 19 2.19 -12.50 -12.71
N ALA A 20 1.60 -12.13 -11.57
CA ALA A 20 2.26 -12.03 -10.27
C ALA A 20 2.01 -13.31 -9.46
N GLN A 21 2.66 -14.41 -9.85
CA GLN A 21 2.41 -15.74 -9.27
C GLN A 21 3.06 -15.94 -7.89
N ARG A 22 4.09 -15.18 -7.56
CA ARG A 22 4.82 -15.23 -6.29
C ARG A 22 4.87 -13.85 -5.63
N THR A 23 5.16 -13.77 -4.34
CA THR A 23 5.45 -12.49 -3.70
C THR A 23 6.61 -11.78 -4.42
N GLY A 24 6.44 -10.50 -4.75
CA GLY A 24 7.43 -9.71 -5.45
C GLY A 24 6.85 -8.51 -6.20
N ASP A 25 7.75 -7.79 -6.88
CA ASP A 25 7.46 -6.62 -7.71
C ASP A 25 7.71 -6.96 -9.17
N TYR A 26 6.76 -6.59 -10.01
CA TYR A 26 6.70 -7.02 -11.39
C TYR A 26 6.57 -5.80 -12.30
N ALA A 27 7.61 -5.57 -13.10
CA ALA A 27 7.52 -4.65 -14.22
C ALA A 27 6.53 -5.19 -15.26
N THR A 28 5.93 -4.28 -16.02
CA THR A 28 5.09 -4.65 -17.17
C THR A 28 5.64 -4.04 -18.45
N SER A 29 5.17 -4.52 -19.60
CA SER A 29 5.48 -3.89 -20.89
C SER A 29 4.75 -2.55 -21.09
N ILE A 30 3.86 -2.17 -20.17
CA ILE A 30 3.13 -0.90 -20.21
C ILE A 30 3.93 0.12 -19.38
N ALA A 31 4.41 1.17 -20.03
CA ALA A 31 5.16 2.23 -19.36
C ALA A 31 4.34 2.84 -18.21
N GLY A 32 4.95 2.98 -17.03
CA GLY A 32 4.30 3.52 -15.83
C GLY A 32 3.37 2.55 -15.09
N LEU A 33 3.26 1.29 -15.53
CA LEU A 33 2.46 0.27 -14.84
C LEU A 33 3.36 -0.82 -14.24
N SER A 34 3.21 -1.01 -12.93
CA SER A 34 3.88 -2.06 -12.15
C SER A 34 2.86 -2.84 -11.33
N LEU A 35 3.10 -4.15 -11.16
CA LEU A 35 2.27 -5.02 -10.34
C LEU A 35 3.03 -5.44 -9.08
N PHE A 36 2.31 -5.55 -7.97
CA PHE A 36 2.89 -5.86 -6.67
C PHE A 36 2.11 -7.01 -6.04
N ARG A 37 2.80 -8.05 -5.59
CA ARG A 37 2.21 -9.13 -4.80
C ARG A 37 2.91 -9.25 -3.46
N ARG A 38 2.12 -9.33 -2.40
CA ARG A 38 2.58 -9.59 -1.04
C ARG A 38 1.62 -10.60 -0.43
N ASP A 39 2.13 -11.74 -0.01
CA ASP A 39 1.34 -12.82 0.59
C ASP A 39 1.33 -12.76 2.13
N ALA A 40 2.15 -11.87 2.72
CA ALA A 40 2.22 -11.64 4.17
C ALA A 40 2.37 -10.13 4.51
N PRO A 41 2.00 -9.71 5.73
CA PRO A 41 2.31 -8.37 6.23
C PRO A 41 3.82 -8.10 6.19
N ALA A 42 4.21 -6.92 5.74
CA ALA A 42 5.61 -6.48 5.72
C ALA A 42 5.86 -5.42 6.82
N PRO A 43 7.08 -5.35 7.38
CA PRO A 43 7.49 -4.25 8.25
C PRO A 43 7.28 -2.89 7.56
N PRO A 44 7.14 -1.80 8.34
CA PRO A 44 6.99 -0.50 7.75
C PRO A 44 8.20 -0.13 6.88
N ALA A 45 7.94 0.33 5.65
CA ALA A 45 8.97 0.78 4.72
C ALA A 45 8.79 2.27 4.44
N ILE A 46 9.86 3.05 4.58
CA ILE A 46 9.91 4.47 4.25
C ILE A 46 10.31 4.61 2.78
N CYS A 47 9.56 5.38 2.00
CA CYS A 47 9.90 5.68 0.62
C CYS A 47 9.32 7.03 0.17
N MET A 48 9.82 7.55 -0.96
CA MET A 48 9.14 8.62 -1.70
C MET A 48 8.11 7.99 -2.63
N ILE A 49 6.87 8.49 -2.58
CA ILE A 49 5.83 8.09 -3.51
C ILE A 49 5.74 9.16 -4.60
N GLU A 50 6.04 8.75 -5.82
CA GLU A 50 5.84 9.58 -7.02
C GLU A 50 4.34 9.76 -7.32
N PRO A 51 3.95 10.81 -8.06
CA PRO A 51 2.58 11.00 -8.52
C PRO A 51 2.06 9.77 -9.28
N SER A 52 1.03 9.12 -8.75
CA SER A 52 0.53 7.85 -9.28
C SER A 52 -0.90 7.55 -8.82
N ILE A 53 -1.54 6.60 -9.50
CA ILE A 53 -2.79 5.97 -9.06
C ILE A 53 -2.47 4.54 -8.66
N VAL A 54 -2.85 4.16 -7.44
CA VAL A 54 -2.66 2.80 -6.92
C VAL A 54 -4.02 2.14 -6.72
N LEU A 55 -4.21 1.03 -7.43
CA LEU A 55 -5.38 0.17 -7.32
C LEU A 55 -5.03 -1.09 -6.55
N VAL A 56 -5.85 -1.45 -5.56
CA VAL A 56 -5.76 -2.74 -4.89
C VAL A 56 -6.83 -3.64 -5.47
N THR A 57 -6.45 -4.77 -6.06
CA THR A 57 -7.43 -5.71 -6.63
C THR A 57 -7.81 -6.80 -5.63
N GLN A 58 -6.94 -7.10 -4.66
CA GLN A 58 -7.20 -8.00 -3.54
C GLN A 58 -6.46 -7.56 -2.27
N GLY A 59 -7.12 -7.69 -1.10
CA GLY A 59 -6.58 -7.29 0.21
C GLY A 59 -6.69 -5.79 0.49
N ALA A 60 -5.90 -5.29 1.46
CA ALA A 60 -5.95 -3.90 1.94
C ALA A 60 -4.58 -3.37 2.40
N LYS A 61 -4.17 -2.17 1.99
CA LYS A 61 -2.88 -1.56 2.33
C LYS A 61 -3.10 -0.29 3.16
N GLN A 62 -2.11 0.12 3.96
CA GLN A 62 -2.13 1.41 4.65
C GLN A 62 -0.90 2.24 4.29
N LEU A 63 -1.15 3.53 4.06
CA LEU A 63 -0.15 4.58 3.86
C LEU A 63 -0.11 5.47 5.10
N TRP A 64 1.07 5.69 5.66
CA TRP A 64 1.28 6.69 6.71
C TRP A 64 1.86 7.96 6.11
N LEU A 65 1.19 9.09 6.36
CA LEU A 65 1.60 10.41 5.91
C LEU A 65 1.34 11.41 7.03
N GLY A 66 2.36 12.17 7.42
CA GLY A 66 2.22 13.18 8.48
C GLY A 66 1.78 12.63 9.85
N GLY A 67 2.03 11.35 10.13
CA GLY A 67 1.62 10.67 11.38
C GLY A 67 0.20 10.11 11.37
N GLU A 68 -0.53 10.24 10.26
CA GLU A 68 -1.90 9.71 10.08
C GLU A 68 -1.89 8.53 9.10
N ALA A 69 -2.77 7.55 9.35
CA ALA A 69 -2.90 6.34 8.52
C ALA A 69 -4.08 6.44 7.54
N TYR A 70 -3.80 6.20 6.28
CA TYR A 70 -4.75 6.16 5.18
C TYR A 70 -4.84 4.72 4.65
N GLY A 71 -5.93 4.03 5.00
CA GLY A 71 -6.23 2.68 4.54
C GLY A 71 -6.94 2.68 3.19
N TYR A 72 -6.54 1.77 2.30
CA TYR A 72 -7.15 1.59 0.99
C TYR A 72 -7.16 0.09 0.60
N ASP A 73 -8.20 -0.35 -0.08
CA ASP A 73 -8.50 -1.76 -0.36
C ASP A 73 -9.18 -1.91 -1.72
N ALA A 74 -9.76 -3.07 -2.02
CA ALA A 74 -10.50 -3.30 -3.24
C ALA A 74 -11.57 -2.21 -3.54
N SER A 75 -12.21 -1.63 -2.53
CA SER A 75 -13.23 -0.60 -2.70
C SER A 75 -12.69 0.82 -2.80
N ARG A 76 -11.39 1.05 -2.55
CA ARG A 76 -10.79 2.39 -2.44
C ARG A 76 -9.41 2.44 -3.09
N PHE A 77 -9.18 3.40 -3.96
CA PHE A 77 -7.87 3.63 -4.56
C PHE A 77 -7.12 4.76 -3.87
N LEU A 78 -5.81 4.83 -4.10
CA LEU A 78 -4.95 5.93 -3.69
C LEU A 78 -4.55 6.74 -4.92
N ILE A 79 -4.60 8.07 -4.82
CA ILE A 79 -4.02 8.99 -5.80
C ILE A 79 -3.01 9.89 -5.08
N THR A 80 -1.83 10.02 -5.65
CA THR A 80 -0.82 11.00 -5.26
C THR A 80 -0.58 11.96 -6.42
N SER A 81 -0.59 13.26 -6.14
CA SER A 81 -0.38 14.31 -7.18
C SER A 81 0.97 15.01 -7.04
N LEU A 82 1.71 14.71 -5.97
CA LEU A 82 3.01 15.27 -5.65
C LEU A 82 3.91 14.14 -5.13
N ASP A 83 5.21 14.39 -5.11
CA ASP A 83 6.16 13.53 -4.40
C ASP A 83 5.93 13.61 -2.90
N LEU A 84 5.55 12.49 -2.28
CA LEU A 84 5.22 12.43 -0.86
C LEU A 84 6.20 11.56 -0.08
N PRO A 85 6.77 12.03 1.05
CA PRO A 85 7.50 11.18 1.98
C PRO A 85 6.49 10.30 2.72
N ALA A 86 6.59 9.00 2.53
CA ALA A 86 5.58 8.06 2.98
C ALA A 86 6.18 6.87 3.71
N GLN A 87 5.40 6.30 4.61
CA GLN A 87 5.69 5.00 5.22
C GLN A 87 4.54 4.05 4.96
N PHE A 88 4.78 2.93 4.28
CA PHE A 88 3.76 1.90 4.11
C PHE A 88 3.84 0.89 5.24
N SER A 89 2.73 0.57 5.90
CA SER A 89 2.65 -0.56 6.82
C SER A 89 1.31 -1.25 6.63
N ARG A 90 1.22 -2.58 6.76
CA ARG A 90 -0.09 -3.25 6.78
C ARG A 90 -0.68 -3.48 8.18
N GLU A 91 0.07 -3.35 9.28
CA GLU A 91 -0.45 -3.53 10.65
C GLU A 91 0.39 -2.82 11.75
N TYR A 92 0.50 -1.48 11.74
CA TYR A 92 1.21 -0.78 12.84
C TYR A 92 0.56 -1.03 14.22
N GLY A 93 -0.77 -0.93 14.29
CA GLY A 93 -1.51 -1.05 15.55
C GLY A 93 -1.41 -2.42 16.21
N ARG A 94 -1.10 -3.48 15.44
CA ARG A 94 -0.99 -4.85 15.96
C ARG A 94 0.40 -5.17 16.50
N LEU A 95 1.44 -4.51 15.98
CA LEU A 95 2.83 -4.77 16.35
C LEU A 95 3.35 -3.87 17.49
N PHE A 96 2.85 -2.64 17.59
CA PHE A 96 3.41 -1.64 18.51
C PHE A 96 2.45 -1.20 19.64
N GLY A 97 1.20 -1.67 19.63
CA GLY A 97 0.23 -1.43 20.71
C GLY A 97 -0.25 0.03 20.88
N THR A 98 0.37 0.99 20.20
CA THR A 98 0.04 2.42 20.19
C THR A 98 -0.05 2.97 18.75
N PRO A 99 -0.84 4.02 18.49
CA PRO A 99 -0.81 4.72 17.20
C PRO A 99 0.54 5.45 17.00
N PRO A 100 1.11 5.51 15.77
CA PRO A 100 2.41 6.14 15.49
C PRO A 100 2.57 7.57 16.00
N LYS A 101 1.46 8.31 16.07
CA LYS A 101 1.43 9.67 16.60
C LYS A 101 2.01 9.78 18.02
N ARG A 102 1.91 8.73 18.86
CA ARG A 102 2.52 8.67 20.20
C ARG A 102 4.01 8.38 20.17
N ASP A 103 4.49 7.57 19.23
CA ASP A 103 5.91 7.21 19.14
C ASP A 103 6.72 8.33 18.46
N ILE A 104 6.12 9.04 17.50
CA ILE A 104 6.73 10.23 16.89
C ILE A 104 6.90 11.35 17.93
N ALA A 105 6.00 11.49 18.90
CA ALA A 105 6.17 12.44 20.00
C ALA A 105 7.38 12.10 20.90
N ALA A 106 7.66 10.81 21.12
CA ALA A 106 8.85 10.35 21.85
C ALA A 106 10.15 10.60 21.08
N LEU A 107 10.13 10.47 19.75
CA LEU A 107 11.28 10.77 18.87
C LEU A 107 11.54 12.28 18.75
N ARG A 108 10.50 13.13 18.85
CA ARG A 108 10.65 14.60 18.87
C ARG A 108 11.25 15.13 20.17
N GLY A 109 11.28 14.32 21.23
CA GLY A 109 12.01 14.63 22.48
C GLY A 109 13.51 14.35 22.43
N GLN A 110 14.00 13.67 21.37
CA GLN A 110 15.41 13.39 21.15
C GLN A 110 15.97 14.30 20.04
N GLY A 111 15.82 15.61 20.25
CA GLY A 111 16.43 16.61 19.40
C GLY A 111 17.93 16.71 19.68
N HIS A 112 18.75 15.97 18.92
CA HIS A 112 20.10 16.43 18.59
C HIS A 112 20.57 15.78 17.29
N LEU A 113 20.38 16.48 16.17
CA LEU A 113 21.22 16.34 15.00
C LEU A 113 21.64 17.74 14.58
N THR A 114 22.91 18.02 14.87
CA THR A 114 23.70 19.14 14.33
C THR A 114 23.87 18.98 12.83
#